data_AF-A0A9P1IGN0-F1
#
_entry.id   AF-A0A9P1IGN0-F1
#
_cell.length_a   1.000
_cell.length_b   1.000
_cell.length_c   1.000
_cell.angle_alpha   90.00
_cell.angle_beta   90.00
_cell.angle_gamma   90.00
#
_symmetry.space_group_name_H-M   'P 1'
#
loop_
_entity.id
_entity.type
_entity.pdbx_description
1 polymer ?
#
loop_
_entity_poly.entity_id
_entity_poly.type
_entity_poly.pdbx_seq_one_letter_code
_entity_poly.pdbx_strand_id
1 'polypeptide(L)'
;MIVVKNFEEDTQFYIGGFICWHYIMSLILIFPAFSLERLAACFYIKDYEKTGRFHVILGIGLIYETALIVSSTLAFNYRSEFLIILIACSLPSSLSVLVFIYVYRYNTHTIAQFGTLRRHTEYTLALRYQARENMRVLKLFYHVIIFGVILISTAMTLIAMIVIDMIPEADMYLNFFLELMIYLYPLIICPTSYYSIDQWRSYLISKLNSFTKKKLTTPSQKMTVRCESDIYFGNLQQSWM
;
A
#
# COMPACT_ATOMS: atom_id res chain seq x y z
N MET A 1 -18.50 21.79 -14.13
CA MET A 1 -17.37 22.21 -13.25
C MET A 1 -17.53 23.70 -12.94
N ILE A 2 -17.77 24.07 -11.68
CA ILE A 2 -17.99 25.47 -11.26
C ILE A 2 -16.67 26.24 -11.39
N VAL A 3 -16.70 27.43 -11.99
CA VAL A 3 -15.52 28.26 -12.24
C VAL A 3 -15.35 29.22 -11.07
N VAL A 4 -14.44 28.91 -10.13
CA VAL A 4 -14.01 29.86 -9.09
C VAL A 4 -13.05 30.85 -9.74
N LYS A 5 -13.49 32.09 -9.95
CA LYS A 5 -12.71 33.13 -10.64
C LYS A 5 -11.77 33.90 -9.72
N ASN A 6 -12.05 33.96 -8.41
CA ASN A 6 -11.29 34.73 -7.42
C ASN A 6 -11.12 33.95 -6.10
N PHE A 7 -9.89 33.94 -5.57
CA PHE A 7 -9.58 33.37 -4.23
C PHE A 7 -10.27 34.14 -3.09
N GLU A 8 -10.52 35.43 -3.31
CA GLU A 8 -11.08 36.34 -2.30
C GLU A 8 -12.61 36.24 -2.14
N GLU A 9 -13.34 35.77 -3.15
CA GLU A 9 -14.82 35.70 -3.11
C GLU A 9 -15.33 34.34 -2.59
N ASP A 10 -14.61 33.23 -2.85
CA ASP A 10 -15.06 31.86 -2.59
C ASP A 10 -13.96 30.98 -1.94
N THR A 11 -13.32 31.48 -0.89
CA THR A 11 -12.19 30.81 -0.22
C THR A 11 -12.53 29.39 0.25
N GLN A 12 -13.78 29.16 0.70
CA GLN A 12 -14.26 27.85 1.15
C GLN A 12 -14.32 26.82 0.01
N PHE A 13 -14.80 27.22 -1.18
CA PHE A 13 -14.83 26.35 -2.36
C PHE A 13 -13.42 26.07 -2.88
N TYR A 14 -12.53 27.05 -2.84
CA TYR A 14 -11.14 26.87 -3.24
C TYR A 14 -10.42 25.85 -2.35
N ILE A 15 -10.53 26.00 -1.03
CA ILE A 15 -9.95 25.07 -0.05
C ILE A 15 -10.55 23.67 -0.23
N GLY A 16 -11.88 23.56 -0.36
CA GLY A 16 -12.55 22.28 -0.57
C GLY A 16 -12.09 21.57 -1.85
N GLY A 17 -12.01 22.31 -2.97
CA GLY A 17 -11.54 21.77 -4.25
C GLY A 17 -10.08 21.31 -4.18
N PHE A 18 -9.20 22.09 -3.56
CA PHE A 18 -7.80 21.71 -3.35
C PHE A 18 -7.68 20.44 -2.51
N ILE A 19 -8.42 20.34 -1.39
CA ILE A 19 -8.42 19.16 -0.53
C ILE A 19 -8.89 17.92 -1.29
N CYS A 20 -9.92 18.02 -2.13
CA CYS A 20 -10.39 16.90 -2.95
C CYS A 20 -9.31 16.41 -3.92
N TRP A 21 -8.64 17.33 -4.64
CA TRP A 21 -7.54 16.97 -5.53
C TRP A 21 -6.32 16.42 -4.79
N HIS A 22 -6.03 16.97 -3.61
CA HIS A 22 -4.98 16.48 -2.74
C HIS A 22 -5.24 15.06 -2.27
N TYR A 23 -6.49 14.77 -1.87
CA TYR A 23 -6.92 13.42 -1.55
C TYR A 23 -6.74 12.47 -2.74
N ILE A 24 -7.25 12.81 -3.93
CA ILE A 24 -7.12 11.94 -5.13
C ILE A 24 -5.65 11.65 -5.45
N MET A 25 -4.78 12.67 -5.43
CA MET A 25 -3.36 12.48 -5.72
C MET A 25 -2.64 11.64 -4.65
N SER A 26 -3.04 11.75 -3.39
CA SER A 26 -2.48 10.92 -2.31
C SER A 26 -2.75 9.42 -2.53
N LEU A 27 -3.94 9.06 -3.05
CA LEU A 27 -4.30 7.68 -3.34
C LEU A 27 -3.44 7.07 -4.45
N ILE A 28 -2.99 7.89 -5.40
CA ILE A 28 -2.15 7.45 -6.51
C ILE A 28 -0.69 7.37 -6.09
N LEU A 29 -0.18 8.39 -5.38
CA LEU A 29 1.23 8.51 -5.02
C LEU A 29 1.66 7.61 -3.86
N ILE A 30 0.73 7.01 -3.12
CA ILE A 30 1.07 6.08 -2.04
C ILE A 30 1.73 4.79 -2.55
N PHE A 31 1.35 4.32 -3.75
CA PHE A 31 1.95 3.13 -4.37
C PHE A 31 3.44 3.30 -4.71
N PRO A 32 3.87 4.39 -5.37
CA PRO A 32 5.30 4.60 -5.63
C PRO A 32 6.09 4.82 -4.35
N ALA A 33 5.54 5.52 -3.36
CA ALA A 33 6.19 5.68 -2.06
C ALA A 33 6.44 4.31 -1.38
N PHE A 34 5.42 3.45 -1.35
CA PHE A 34 5.53 2.09 -0.82
C PHE A 34 6.56 1.25 -1.61
N SER A 35 6.51 1.28 -2.94
CA SER A 35 7.45 0.52 -3.78
C SER A 35 8.89 0.98 -3.62
N LEU A 36 9.14 2.28 -3.47
CA LEU A 36 10.48 2.83 -3.20
C LEU A 36 11.01 2.41 -1.83
N GLU A 37 10.16 2.43 -0.81
CA GLU A 37 10.53 1.98 0.53
C GLU A 37 10.89 0.48 0.53
N ARG A 38 10.09 -0.36 -0.14
CA ARG A 38 10.40 -1.78 -0.33
C ARG A 38 11.68 -2.01 -1.13
N LEU A 39 11.95 -1.20 -2.16
CA LEU A 39 13.19 -1.27 -2.93
C LEU A 39 14.40 -0.93 -2.05
N ALA A 40 14.31 0.11 -1.23
CA ALA A 40 15.36 0.49 -0.29
C ALA A 40 15.61 -0.61 0.74
N ALA A 41 14.57 -1.23 1.29
CA ALA A 41 14.69 -2.36 2.21
C ALA A 41 15.40 -3.58 1.58
N CYS A 42 15.23 -3.80 0.27
CA CYS A 42 15.92 -4.86 -0.47
C CYS A 42 17.38 -4.50 -0.77
N PHE A 43 17.66 -3.26 -1.14
CA PHE A 43 19.01 -2.80 -1.42
C PHE A 43 19.89 -2.81 -0.16
N TYR A 44 19.34 -2.39 0.97
CA TYR A 44 20.03 -2.34 2.26
C TYR A 44 19.88 -3.60 3.10
N ILE A 45 19.48 -4.72 2.49
CA ILE A 45 19.14 -5.94 3.21
C ILE A 45 20.23 -6.42 4.18
N LYS A 46 21.52 -6.20 3.91
CA LYS A 46 22.64 -6.67 4.76
C LYS A 46 22.75 -5.95 6.11
N ASP A 47 22.39 -4.68 6.15
CA ASP A 47 22.66 -3.79 7.28
C ASP A 47 21.43 -3.00 7.72
N TYR A 48 20.22 -3.40 7.26
CA TYR A 48 18.97 -2.67 7.46
C TYR A 48 18.71 -2.38 8.95
N GLU A 49 18.86 -3.37 9.81
CA GLU A 49 18.61 -3.25 11.27
C GLU A 49 19.81 -2.78 12.08
N LYS A 50 21.03 -2.84 11.52
CA LYS A 50 22.26 -2.46 12.25
C LYS A 50 22.49 -0.96 12.31
N THR A 51 21.91 -0.21 11.36
CA THR A 51 22.09 1.23 11.24
C THR A 51 20.73 1.90 11.12
N GLY A 52 20.42 2.82 12.03
CA GLY A 52 19.18 3.60 11.97
C GLY A 52 19.19 4.52 10.75
N ARG A 53 18.57 4.09 9.65
CA ARG A 53 18.52 4.86 8.39
C ARG A 53 17.29 5.77 8.31
N PHE A 54 17.12 6.60 9.35
CA PHE A 54 16.03 7.58 9.38
C PHE A 54 16.05 8.50 8.15
N HIS A 55 17.23 8.82 7.62
CA HIS A 55 17.38 9.64 6.41
C HIS A 55 16.71 9.05 5.16
N VAL A 56 16.62 7.72 5.04
CA VAL A 56 15.96 7.07 3.89
C VAL A 56 14.45 7.28 3.97
N ILE A 57 13.87 7.03 5.15
CA ILE A 57 12.44 7.24 5.40
C ILE A 57 12.09 8.73 5.24
N LEU A 58 12.90 9.62 5.83
CA LEU A 58 12.74 11.06 5.71
C LEU A 58 12.84 11.52 4.25
N GLY A 59 13.82 11.02 3.49
CA GLY A 59 13.99 11.34 2.08
C GLY A 59 12.80 10.91 1.23
N ILE A 60 12.32 9.67 1.41
CA ILE A 60 11.12 9.18 0.72
C ILE A 60 9.88 10.00 1.11
N GLY A 61 9.73 10.33 2.39
CA GLY A 61 8.64 11.18 2.87
C GLY A 61 8.65 12.58 2.25
N LEU A 62 9.81 13.24 2.21
CA LEU A 62 9.94 14.56 1.57
C LEU A 62 9.65 14.51 0.07
N ILE A 63 10.13 13.48 -0.63
CA ILE A 63 9.83 13.28 -2.06
C ILE A 63 8.32 13.05 -2.27
N TYR A 64 7.69 12.25 -1.41
CA TYR A 64 6.26 11.99 -1.49
C TYR A 64 5.44 13.27 -1.26
N GLU A 65 5.70 14.02 -0.19
CA GLU A 65 4.97 15.24 0.14
C GLU A 65 5.15 16.33 -0.93
N THR A 66 6.38 16.50 -1.44
CA THR A 66 6.64 17.46 -2.52
C THR A 66 5.93 17.05 -3.81
N ALA A 67 5.99 15.78 -4.21
CA ALA A 67 5.26 15.28 -5.38
C ALA A 67 3.75 15.44 -5.22
N LEU A 68 3.23 15.21 -4.02
CA LEU A 68 1.82 15.37 -3.69
C LEU A 68 1.37 16.82 -3.86
N ILE A 69 2.02 17.77 -3.17
CA ILE A 69 1.66 19.20 -3.25
C ILE A 69 1.74 19.72 -4.69
N VAL A 70 2.81 19.38 -5.41
CA VAL A 70 2.99 19.79 -6.81
C VAL A 70 1.88 19.23 -7.69
N SER A 71 1.60 17.92 -7.59
CA SER A 71 0.58 17.26 -8.42
C SER A 71 -0.83 17.79 -8.12
N SER A 72 -1.17 18.02 -6.85
CA SER A 72 -2.46 18.60 -6.47
C SER A 72 -2.63 20.03 -6.97
N THR A 73 -1.58 20.84 -6.85
CA THR A 73 -1.60 22.23 -7.33
C THR A 73 -1.73 22.30 -8.85
N LEU A 74 -1.02 21.42 -9.56
CA LEU A 74 -1.10 21.31 -11.01
C LEU A 74 -2.49 20.87 -11.47
N ALA A 75 -3.05 19.82 -10.87
CA ALA A 75 -4.37 19.33 -11.26
C ALA A 75 -5.51 20.30 -10.94
N PHE A 76 -5.39 21.07 -9.84
CA PHE A 76 -6.42 22.00 -9.42
C PHE A 76 -6.37 23.35 -10.16
N ASN A 77 -5.20 23.98 -10.25
CA ASN A 77 -5.09 25.35 -10.77
C ASN A 77 -4.88 25.40 -12.28
N TYR A 78 -4.13 24.44 -12.81
CA TYR A 78 -3.93 24.32 -14.23
C TYR A 78 -4.95 23.30 -14.68
N ARG A 79 -5.88 23.71 -15.57
CA ARG A 79 -6.73 22.78 -16.31
C ARG A 79 -5.81 21.91 -17.16
N SER A 80 -5.20 20.94 -16.50
CA SER A 80 -4.22 20.07 -17.08
C SER A 80 -4.94 19.35 -18.19
N GLU A 81 -4.37 19.43 -19.39
CA GLU A 81 -4.92 18.68 -20.52
C GLU A 81 -5.08 17.23 -20.09
N PHE A 82 -6.15 16.59 -20.54
CA PHE A 82 -6.47 15.22 -20.17
C PHE A 82 -5.27 14.27 -20.27
N LEU A 83 -4.44 14.44 -21.31
CA LEU A 83 -3.20 13.67 -21.49
C LEU A 83 -2.20 13.85 -20.34
N ILE A 84 -2.05 15.06 -19.80
CA ILE A 84 -1.16 15.33 -18.68
C ILE A 84 -1.64 14.62 -17.42
N ILE A 85 -2.95 14.67 -17.14
CA ILE A 85 -3.54 13.95 -16.00
C ILE A 85 -3.39 12.43 -16.20
N LEU A 86 -3.65 11.94 -17.41
CA LEU A 86 -3.52 10.53 -17.75
C LEU A 86 -2.10 10.03 -17.50
N ILE A 87 -1.09 10.76 -17.97
CA ILE A 87 0.33 10.44 -17.81
C ILE A 87 0.73 10.53 -16.33
N ALA A 88 0.35 11.59 -15.64
CA ALA A 88 0.68 11.83 -14.24
C ALA A 88 0.11 10.74 -13.32
N CYS A 89 -1.07 10.19 -13.62
CA CYS A 89 -1.69 9.13 -12.83
C CYS A 89 -1.18 7.73 -13.21
N SER A 90 -1.01 7.46 -14.51
CA SER A 90 -0.66 6.13 -15.01
C SER A 90 0.81 5.77 -14.83
N LEU A 91 1.74 6.68 -15.17
CA LEU A 91 3.17 6.38 -15.14
C LEU A 91 3.68 5.98 -13.75
N PRO A 92 3.41 6.74 -12.67
CA PRO A 92 3.89 6.37 -11.34
C PRO A 92 3.29 5.04 -10.87
N SER A 93 2.00 4.81 -11.14
CA SER A 93 1.30 3.56 -10.81
C SER A 93 1.93 2.37 -11.52
N SER A 94 2.17 2.46 -12.83
CA SER A 94 2.82 1.40 -13.60
C SER A 94 4.25 1.12 -13.15
N LEU A 95 5.05 2.17 -12.90
CA LEU A 95 6.41 2.02 -12.37
C LEU A 95 6.41 1.33 -11.01
N SER A 96 5.45 1.65 -10.15
CA SER A 96 5.30 1.03 -8.83
C SER A 96 5.08 -0.47 -8.92
N VAL A 97 4.26 -0.92 -9.86
CA VAL A 97 4.01 -2.35 -10.11
C VAL A 97 5.27 -3.04 -10.62
N LEU A 98 6.02 -2.42 -11.54
CA LEU A 98 7.27 -2.98 -12.04
C LEU A 98 8.31 -3.14 -10.92
N VAL A 99 8.48 -2.12 -10.07
CA VAL A 99 9.35 -2.19 -8.89
C VAL A 99 8.89 -3.30 -7.94
N PHE A 100 7.59 -3.42 -7.70
CA PHE A 100 7.05 -4.47 -6.84
C PHE A 100 7.34 -5.88 -7.39
N ILE A 101 7.13 -6.10 -8.69
CA ILE A 101 7.45 -7.37 -9.36
C ILE A 101 8.96 -7.66 -9.25
N TYR A 102 9.81 -6.66 -9.52
CA TYR A 102 11.25 -6.79 -9.41
C TYR A 102 11.66 -7.20 -7.98
N VAL A 103 11.17 -6.47 -6.98
CA VAL A 103 11.43 -6.73 -5.56
C VAL A 103 10.95 -8.12 -5.15
N TYR A 104 9.77 -8.54 -5.61
CA TYR A 104 9.23 -9.88 -5.35
C TYR A 104 10.13 -10.98 -5.94
N ARG A 105 10.54 -10.84 -7.20
CA ARG A 105 11.43 -11.80 -7.88
C ARG A 105 12.81 -11.85 -7.22
N TYR A 106 13.37 -10.69 -6.89
CA TYR A 106 14.66 -10.58 -6.21
C TYR A 106 14.66 -11.29 -4.86
N ASN A 107 13.65 -11.05 -4.01
CA ASN A 107 13.55 -11.72 -2.71
C ASN A 107 13.31 -13.22 -2.85
N THR A 108 12.47 -13.64 -3.82
CA THR A 108 12.22 -15.07 -4.08
C THR A 108 13.50 -15.79 -4.48
N HIS A 109 14.26 -15.20 -5.41
CA HIS A 109 15.54 -15.73 -5.86
C HIS A 109 16.57 -15.80 -4.72
N THR A 110 16.67 -14.73 -3.92
CA THR A 110 17.56 -14.65 -2.76
C THR A 110 17.24 -15.75 -1.74
N ILE A 111 15.97 -16.00 -1.44
CA ILE A 111 15.53 -17.08 -0.56
C ILE A 111 15.87 -18.46 -1.16
N ALA A 112 15.68 -18.66 -2.47
CA ALA A 112 16.00 -19.91 -3.14
C ALA A 112 17.51 -20.23 -3.09
N GLN A 113 18.36 -19.22 -3.30
CA GLN A 113 19.82 -19.36 -3.18
C GLN A 113 20.25 -19.79 -1.77
N PHE A 114 19.59 -19.31 -0.72
CA PHE A 114 19.88 -19.77 0.63
C PHE A 114 19.51 -21.24 0.87
N GLY A 115 18.51 -21.76 0.17
CA GLY A 115 18.16 -23.18 0.23
C GLY A 115 19.26 -24.08 -0.35
N THR A 116 19.91 -23.65 -1.42
CA THR A 116 20.98 -24.41 -2.10
C THR A 116 22.35 -24.23 -1.44
N LEU A 117 22.66 -23.05 -0.91
CA LEU A 117 23.94 -22.71 -0.25
C LEU A 117 24.02 -23.14 1.23
N ARG A 118 23.11 -23.99 1.72
CA ARG A 118 23.00 -24.42 3.14
C ARG A 118 24.29 -25.00 3.74
N ARG A 119 25.31 -25.32 2.93
CA ARG A 119 26.55 -25.97 3.37
C ARG A 119 27.75 -25.05 3.67
N HIS A 120 27.77 -23.76 3.31
CA HIS A 120 29.07 -23.06 3.23
C HIS A 120 29.24 -21.65 3.84
N THR A 121 28.28 -21.00 4.50
CA THR A 121 28.54 -19.63 5.01
C THR A 121 27.78 -19.25 6.31
N GLU A 122 28.55 -18.88 7.34
CA GLU A 122 28.09 -18.34 8.63
C GLU A 122 27.48 -16.93 8.53
N TYR A 123 27.74 -16.20 7.44
CA TYR A 123 27.26 -14.83 7.18
C TYR A 123 25.76 -14.76 6.79
N THR A 124 24.99 -15.84 6.96
CA THR A 124 23.72 -16.04 6.24
C THR A 124 22.45 -15.95 7.09
N LEU A 125 22.50 -16.01 8.42
CA LEU A 125 21.27 -16.14 9.21
C LEU A 125 20.45 -14.84 9.28
N ALA A 126 21.08 -13.71 9.64
CA ALA A 126 20.40 -12.41 9.71
C ALA A 126 19.85 -12.00 8.33
N LEU A 127 20.63 -12.20 7.28
CA LEU A 127 20.24 -11.90 5.90
C LEU A 127 19.05 -12.76 5.43
N ARG A 128 19.01 -14.05 5.81
CA ARG A 128 17.87 -14.94 5.56
C ARG A 128 16.62 -14.48 6.30
N TYR A 129 16.77 -14.07 7.56
CA TYR A 129 15.66 -13.57 8.36
C TYR A 129 15.06 -12.31 7.73
N GLN A 130 15.90 -11.36 7.35
CA GLN A 130 15.50 -10.11 6.69
C GLN A 130 14.85 -10.36 5.32
N ALA A 131 15.38 -11.27 4.51
CA ALA A 131 14.77 -11.64 3.23
C ALA A 131 13.38 -12.29 3.42
N ARG A 132 13.23 -13.15 4.42
CA ARG A 132 11.95 -13.79 4.74
C ARG A 132 10.93 -12.78 5.28
N GLU A 133 11.35 -11.84 6.11
CA GLU A 133 10.48 -10.79 6.64
C GLU A 133 10.04 -9.85 5.51
N ASN A 134 10.96 -9.40 4.64
CA ASN A 134 10.62 -8.62 3.46
C ASN A 134 9.61 -9.36 2.56
N MET A 135 9.80 -10.67 2.34
CA MET A 135 8.86 -11.49 1.57
C MET A 135 7.49 -11.60 2.26
N ARG A 136 7.46 -11.70 3.60
CA ARG A 136 6.20 -11.72 4.37
C ARG A 136 5.43 -10.42 4.19
N VAL A 137 6.11 -9.29 4.30
CA VAL A 137 5.52 -7.97 4.07
C VAL A 137 5.04 -7.82 2.62
N LEU A 138 5.81 -8.28 1.63
CA LEU A 138 5.38 -8.24 0.23
C LEU A 138 4.11 -9.08 -0.02
N LYS A 139 4.03 -10.29 0.55
CA LYS A 139 2.82 -11.12 0.47
C LYS A 139 1.62 -10.49 1.16
N LEU A 140 1.86 -9.78 2.25
CA LEU A 140 0.84 -9.01 2.95
C LEU A 140 0.25 -7.93 2.03
N PHE A 141 1.11 -7.11 1.43
CA PHE A 141 0.68 -6.01 0.57
C PHE A 141 0.30 -6.43 -0.85
N TYR A 142 0.55 -7.69 -1.24
CA TYR A 142 0.22 -8.23 -2.56
C TYR A 142 -1.26 -8.00 -2.92
N HIS A 143 -2.19 -8.36 -2.02
CA HIS A 143 -3.62 -8.17 -2.26
C HIS A 143 -3.98 -6.69 -2.35
N VAL A 144 -3.44 -5.86 -1.46
CA VAL A 144 -3.65 -4.40 -1.44
C VAL A 144 -3.23 -3.77 -2.77
N ILE A 145 -2.07 -4.17 -3.30
CA ILE A 145 -1.54 -3.68 -4.57
C ILE A 145 -2.39 -4.14 -5.74
N ILE A 146 -2.82 -5.42 -5.77
CA ILE A 146 -3.71 -5.90 -6.84
C ILE A 146 -5.02 -5.14 -6.86
N PHE A 147 -5.69 -4.99 -5.71
CA PHE A 147 -6.93 -4.23 -5.63
C PHE A 147 -6.72 -2.76 -6.02
N GLY A 148 -5.60 -2.16 -5.58
CA GLY A 148 -5.22 -0.81 -5.96
C GLY A 148 -5.05 -0.63 -7.47
N VAL A 149 -4.34 -1.54 -8.12
CA VAL A 149 -4.11 -1.52 -9.58
C VAL A 149 -5.42 -1.71 -10.35
N ILE A 150 -6.29 -2.63 -9.90
CA ILE A 150 -7.62 -2.81 -10.50
C ILE A 150 -8.40 -1.51 -10.38
N LEU A 151 -8.48 -0.91 -9.19
CA LEU A 151 -9.24 0.33 -8.97
C LEU A 151 -8.70 1.49 -9.82
N ILE A 152 -7.38 1.71 -9.83
CA ILE A 152 -6.76 2.76 -10.63
C ILE A 152 -7.04 2.51 -12.11
N SER A 153 -6.81 1.29 -12.62
CA SER A 153 -7.08 0.98 -14.03
C SER A 153 -8.55 1.20 -14.41
N THR A 154 -9.50 0.80 -13.56
CA THR A 154 -10.93 1.05 -13.81
C THR A 154 -11.27 2.54 -13.81
N ALA A 155 -10.72 3.32 -12.86
CA ALA A 155 -10.92 4.77 -12.82
C ALA A 155 -10.36 5.44 -14.09
N MET A 156 -9.16 5.04 -14.53
CA MET A 156 -8.56 5.56 -15.76
C MET A 156 -9.39 5.24 -16.99
N THR A 157 -9.97 4.04 -17.09
CA THR A 157 -10.86 3.69 -18.20
C THR A 157 -12.15 4.52 -18.20
N LEU A 158 -12.75 4.77 -17.03
CA LEU A 158 -13.96 5.60 -16.91
C LEU A 158 -13.67 7.05 -17.30
N ILE A 159 -12.55 7.62 -16.83
CA ILE A 159 -12.14 8.98 -17.21
C ILE A 159 -11.91 9.05 -18.73
N ALA A 160 -11.27 8.06 -19.34
CA ALA A 160 -11.08 8.02 -20.80
C ALA A 160 -12.41 7.95 -21.57
N MET A 161 -13.38 7.16 -21.11
CA MET A 161 -14.73 7.09 -21.71
C MET A 161 -15.47 8.44 -21.64
N ILE A 162 -15.36 9.13 -20.49
CA ILE A 162 -15.95 10.46 -20.29
C ILE A 162 -15.30 11.48 -21.23
N VAL A 163 -13.97 11.50 -21.33
CA VAL A 163 -13.27 12.51 -22.13
C VAL A 163 -13.43 12.31 -23.63
N ILE A 164 -13.53 11.06 -24.09
CA ILE A 164 -13.78 10.75 -25.51
C ILE A 164 -15.27 10.96 -25.87
N ASP A 165 -16.12 11.26 -24.89
CA ASP A 165 -17.58 11.37 -25.05
C ASP A 165 -18.17 10.11 -25.69
N MET A 166 -17.74 8.94 -25.21
CA MET A 166 -18.06 7.66 -25.83
C MET A 166 -19.56 7.32 -25.73
N ILE A 167 -20.21 7.74 -24.63
CA ILE A 167 -21.65 7.55 -24.38
C ILE A 167 -22.19 8.82 -23.71
N PRO A 168 -22.60 9.84 -24.49
CA PRO A 168 -23.03 11.14 -23.97
C PRO A 168 -24.24 11.03 -23.03
N GLU A 169 -25.16 10.11 -23.31
CA GLU A 169 -26.36 9.87 -22.50
C GLU A 169 -26.05 9.32 -21.10
N ALA A 170 -24.88 8.72 -20.93
CA ALA A 170 -24.45 8.10 -19.67
C ALA A 170 -23.46 8.95 -18.88
N ASP A 171 -23.07 10.14 -19.35
CA ASP A 171 -22.00 10.95 -18.76
C ASP A 171 -22.23 11.26 -17.27
N MET A 172 -23.47 11.60 -16.89
CA MET A 172 -23.84 11.82 -15.49
C MET A 172 -23.63 10.56 -14.64
N TYR A 173 -24.01 9.39 -15.14
CA TYR A 173 -23.84 8.13 -14.42
C TYR A 173 -22.37 7.74 -14.32
N LEU A 174 -21.59 7.91 -15.40
CA LEU A 174 -20.16 7.62 -15.42
C LEU A 174 -19.39 8.49 -14.41
N ASN A 175 -19.67 9.79 -14.36
CA ASN A 175 -19.09 10.70 -13.37
C ASN A 175 -19.50 10.30 -11.94
N PHE A 176 -20.77 9.96 -11.71
CA PHE A 176 -21.23 9.49 -10.40
C PHE A 176 -20.51 8.21 -9.96
N PHE A 177 -20.35 7.22 -10.85
CA PHE A 177 -19.60 6.00 -10.55
C PHE A 177 -18.12 6.27 -10.28
N LEU A 178 -17.50 7.19 -11.02
CA LEU A 178 -16.11 7.60 -10.81
C LEU A 178 -15.92 8.24 -9.43
N GLU A 179 -16.79 9.19 -9.06
CA GLU A 179 -16.77 9.83 -7.74
C GLU A 179 -16.97 8.79 -6.62
N LEU A 180 -17.93 7.88 -6.80
CA LEU A 180 -18.18 6.80 -5.84
C LEU A 180 -16.94 5.92 -5.63
N MET A 181 -16.24 5.54 -6.71
CA MET A 181 -15.00 4.75 -6.62
C MET A 181 -13.89 5.49 -5.85
N ILE A 182 -13.71 6.78 -6.11
CA ILE A 182 -12.69 7.61 -5.46
C ILE A 182 -12.97 7.75 -3.96
N TYR A 183 -14.22 8.05 -3.58
CA TYR A 183 -14.58 8.29 -2.18
C TYR A 183 -14.72 7.00 -1.36
N LEU A 184 -15.13 5.89 -1.98
CA LEU A 184 -15.20 4.59 -1.29
C LEU A 184 -13.87 3.84 -1.25
N TYR A 185 -12.82 4.34 -1.91
CA TYR A 185 -11.49 3.71 -1.93
C TYR A 185 -10.97 3.27 -0.55
N PRO A 186 -11.03 4.10 0.52
CA PRO A 186 -10.55 3.71 1.84
C PRO A 186 -11.38 2.58 2.46
N LEU A 187 -12.67 2.50 2.14
CA LEU A 187 -13.55 1.43 2.61
C LEU A 187 -13.22 0.08 1.98
N ILE A 188 -12.51 0.06 0.85
CA ILE A 188 -12.02 -1.17 0.22
C ILE A 188 -10.61 -1.49 0.70
N ILE A 189 -9.69 -0.51 0.70
CA ILE A 189 -8.29 -0.75 1.02
C ILE A 189 -8.06 -1.04 2.50
N CYS A 190 -8.72 -0.33 3.42
CA CYS A 190 -8.51 -0.54 4.85
C CYS A 190 -8.90 -1.97 5.27
N PRO A 191 -10.09 -2.50 4.92
CA PRO A 191 -10.41 -3.90 5.19
C PRO A 191 -9.45 -4.88 4.49
N THR A 192 -9.09 -4.65 3.22
CA THR A 192 -8.14 -5.52 2.52
C THR A 192 -6.78 -5.57 3.22
N SER A 193 -6.24 -4.43 3.67
CA SER A 193 -5.00 -4.38 4.44
C SER A 193 -5.13 -5.10 5.78
N TYR A 194 -6.26 -4.92 6.47
CA TYR A 194 -6.53 -5.55 7.76
C TYR A 194 -6.61 -7.08 7.62
N TYR A 195 -7.36 -7.57 6.63
CA TYR A 195 -7.51 -9.00 6.35
C TYR A 195 -6.24 -9.66 5.84
N SER A 196 -5.36 -8.90 5.19
CA SER A 196 -4.09 -9.43 4.72
C SER A 196 -3.17 -9.81 5.89
N ILE A 197 -3.28 -9.15 7.05
CA ILE A 197 -2.45 -9.44 8.23
C ILE A 197 -3.01 -10.67 8.95
N ASP A 198 -2.30 -11.79 8.85
CA ASP A 198 -2.71 -13.07 9.47
C ASP A 198 -3.03 -12.96 10.97
N GLN A 199 -2.24 -12.19 11.71
CA GLN A 199 -2.45 -11.97 13.15
C GLN A 199 -3.78 -11.26 13.42
N TRP A 200 -4.07 -10.22 12.65
CA TRP A 200 -5.26 -9.38 12.81
C TRP A 200 -6.51 -10.11 12.33
N ARG A 201 -6.41 -10.84 11.20
CA ARG A 201 -7.45 -11.73 10.71
C ARG A 201 -7.80 -12.80 11.73
N SER A 202 -6.81 -13.47 12.31
CA SER A 202 -7.01 -14.54 13.30
C SER A 202 -7.62 -13.99 14.59
N TYR A 203 -7.20 -12.80 15.03
CA TYR A 203 -7.81 -12.10 16.16
C TYR A 203 -9.27 -11.71 15.90
N LEU A 204 -9.58 -11.22 14.70
CA LEU A 204 -10.94 -10.81 14.36
C LEU A 204 -11.86 -12.03 14.24
N ILE A 205 -11.40 -13.12 13.61
CA ILE A 205 -12.14 -14.39 13.55
C ILE A 205 -12.34 -14.98 14.95
N SER A 206 -11.33 -14.94 15.82
CA SER A 206 -11.46 -15.47 17.19
C SER A 206 -12.45 -14.64 18.03
N LYS A 207 -12.44 -13.32 17.87
CA LYS A 207 -13.38 -12.41 18.54
C LYS A 207 -14.79 -12.54 17.98
N LEU A 208 -14.95 -12.64 16.66
CA LEU A 208 -16.24 -12.89 16.01
C LEU A 208 -16.81 -14.24 16.48
N ASN A 209 -16.00 -15.30 16.46
CA ASN A 209 -16.37 -16.61 17.01
C ASN A 209 -16.66 -16.56 18.51
N SER A 210 -16.03 -15.68 19.28
CA SER A 210 -16.33 -15.48 20.71
C SER A 210 -17.66 -14.74 20.93
N PHE A 211 -18.01 -13.80 20.06
CA PHE A 211 -19.35 -13.19 20.02
C PHE A 211 -20.42 -14.22 19.64
N THR A 212 -20.14 -15.10 18.68
CA THR A 212 -21.04 -16.21 18.30
C THR A 212 -21.09 -17.32 19.36
N LYS A 213 -20.01 -17.51 20.14
CA LYS A 213 -19.89 -18.50 21.23
C LYS A 213 -20.19 -17.93 22.62
N LYS A 214 -20.93 -16.82 22.72
CA LYS A 214 -21.55 -16.40 23.99
C LYS A 214 -22.75 -17.29 24.35
N LYS A 215 -22.49 -18.59 24.50
CA LYS A 215 -23.19 -19.52 25.38
C LYS A 215 -22.23 -20.68 25.73
N LEU A 216 -21.98 -20.80 27.03
CA LEU A 216 -21.17 -21.80 27.74
C LEU A 216 -19.65 -21.77 27.52
N THR A 217 -18.91 -21.07 28.40
CA THR A 217 -18.06 -21.70 29.43
C THR A 217 -17.35 -20.66 30.30
N THR A 218 -17.20 -21.01 31.58
CA THR A 218 -16.60 -20.29 32.72
C THR A 218 -15.11 -19.93 32.50
N PRO A 219 -14.55 -18.94 33.23
CA PRO A 219 -13.24 -18.37 32.91
C PRO A 219 -12.11 -19.20 33.52
N SER A 220 -11.21 -19.70 32.68
CA SER A 220 -9.85 -20.03 33.09
C SER A 220 -8.93 -19.87 31.89
N GLN A 221 -8.05 -18.88 31.97
CA GLN A 221 -6.60 -19.08 32.07
C GLN A 221 -5.91 -17.87 31.42
N LYS A 222 -5.25 -17.07 32.26
CA LYS A 222 -4.31 -16.03 31.83
C LYS A 222 -3.23 -16.70 30.98
N MET A 223 -3.33 -16.57 29.66
CA MET A 223 -2.27 -16.95 28.73
C MET A 223 -1.16 -15.91 28.89
N THR A 224 -0.24 -16.20 29.79
CA THR A 224 0.92 -15.39 30.13
C THR A 224 1.90 -15.42 28.95
N VAL A 225 2.47 -14.25 28.65
CA VAL A 225 3.56 -13.93 27.70
C VAL A 225 4.72 -14.96 27.68
N ARG A 226 4.85 -15.78 28.73
CA ARG A 226 5.79 -16.89 28.85
C ARG A 226 5.62 -17.96 27.74
N CYS A 227 4.39 -18.23 27.32
CA CYS A 227 4.10 -19.28 26.34
C CYS A 227 4.62 -18.95 24.92
N GLU A 228 4.57 -17.69 24.50
CA GLU A 228 5.13 -17.29 23.19
C GLU A 228 6.65 -17.40 23.14
N SER A 229 7.33 -17.12 24.26
CA SER A 229 8.79 -17.27 24.36
C SER A 229 9.18 -18.75 24.25
N ASP A 230 8.47 -19.62 24.96
CA ASP A 230 8.75 -21.06 24.95
C ASP A 230 8.47 -21.70 23.58
N ILE A 231 7.43 -21.24 22.86
CA ILE A 231 7.14 -21.67 21.48
C ILE A 231 8.22 -21.15 20.52
N TYR A 232 8.69 -19.92 20.69
CA TYR A 232 9.78 -19.35 19.89
C TYR A 232 11.09 -20.15 20.06
N PHE A 233 11.48 -20.44 21.31
CA PHE A 233 12.70 -21.21 21.60
C PHE A 233 12.58 -22.68 21.22
N GLY A 234 11.40 -23.31 21.34
CA GLY A 234 11.16 -24.67 20.86
C GLY A 234 11.30 -24.80 19.34
N ASN A 235 10.73 -23.85 18.59
CA ASN A 235 10.88 -23.80 17.13
C ASN A 235 12.33 -23.49 16.72
N LEU A 236 13.03 -22.67 17.52
CA LEU A 236 14.45 -22.42 17.33
C LEU A 236 15.22 -23.74 17.49
N GLN A 237 15.04 -24.48 18.57
CA GLN A 237 15.75 -25.74 18.83
C GLN A 237 15.49 -26.81 17.76
N GLN A 238 14.27 -26.89 17.22
CA GLN A 238 13.95 -27.80 16.11
C GLN A 238 14.59 -27.40 14.78
N SER A 239 14.91 -26.12 14.58
CA SER A 239 15.61 -25.66 13.37
C SER A 239 17.14 -25.87 13.41
N TRP A 240 17.67 -26.29 14.58
CA TRP A 240 19.10 -26.51 14.82
C TRP A 240 19.50 -28.01 14.77
N MET A 241 18.53 -28.94 14.75
CA MET A 241 18.73 -30.36 14.40
C MET A 241 18.44 -30.57 12.91
#